data_AF-A0AAE8U449-F1
#
_entry.id   AF-A0AAE8U449-F1
#
_cell.length_a   1.000
_cell.length_b   1.000
_cell.length_c   1.000
_cell.angle_alpha   90.00
_cell.angle_beta   90.00
_cell.angle_gamma   90.00
#
_symmetry.space_group_name_H-M   'P 1'
#
loop_
_entity.id
_entity.type
_entity.pdbx_description
1 polymer ?
#
loop_
_entity_poly.entity_id
_entity_poly.type
_entity_poly.pdbx_seq_one_letter_code
_entity_poly.pdbx_strand_id
1 'polypeptide(L)'
;MFTISYSAAYDPFHTVFRFASLLLNSPDQSQRFGVLQISDFYLCFPWFLSDVSAPRSVSGFQKNRNELVRRYKANSYDLTPTASTLFERMEPIQLAALSAMLSKKIVEENESQGTIRILPSMLSQRLRKSIEQHTLDNRELVSFLSAELPKIPLAGKDGLKYRTGLKEYRYDYV
;
A
#
# COMPACT_ATOMS: atom_id res chain seq x y z
N MET A 1 5.91 9.22 29.00
CA MET A 1 5.23 10.39 28.42
C MET A 1 5.18 10.18 26.91
N PHE A 2 4.05 9.71 26.37
CA PHE A 2 3.89 9.54 24.93
C PHE A 2 3.45 10.88 24.34
N THR A 3 4.33 11.59 23.65
CA THR A 3 3.90 12.63 22.73
C THR A 3 3.25 11.94 21.54
N ILE A 4 1.94 12.16 21.34
CA ILE A 4 1.26 11.76 20.11
C ILE A 4 1.76 12.72 19.03
N SER A 5 2.93 12.43 18.48
CA SER A 5 3.37 13.09 17.26
C SER A 5 2.46 12.61 16.13
N TYR A 6 1.79 13.54 15.47
CA TYR A 6 0.95 13.23 14.31
C TYR A 6 1.74 12.43 13.27
N SER A 7 1.13 11.37 12.75
CA SER A 7 1.69 10.60 11.63
C SER A 7 0.60 10.35 10.60
N ALA A 8 0.89 10.67 9.34
CA ALA A 8 -0.03 10.45 8.22
C ALA A 8 -0.41 8.97 8.02
N ALA A 9 0.36 8.03 8.57
CA ALA A 9 0.03 6.60 8.56
C ALA A 9 -1.19 6.27 9.43
N TYR A 10 -1.52 7.11 10.41
CA TYR A 10 -2.65 6.93 11.33
C TYR A 10 -3.80 7.90 11.06
N ASP A 11 -3.82 8.53 9.88
CA ASP A 11 -4.88 9.45 9.46
C ASP A 11 -5.71 8.85 8.31
N PRO A 12 -7.04 8.74 8.46
CA PRO A 12 -7.89 8.12 7.44
C PRO A 12 -7.98 8.97 6.16
N PHE A 13 -7.89 10.30 6.22
CA PHE A 13 -7.96 11.14 5.03
C PHE A 13 -6.68 11.04 4.17
N HIS A 14 -5.52 10.98 4.80
CA HIS A 14 -4.25 10.68 4.12
C HIS A 14 -4.27 9.27 3.54
N THR A 15 -4.90 8.32 4.24
CA THR A 15 -5.05 6.95 3.73
C THR A 15 -5.98 6.89 2.51
N VAL A 16 -7.09 7.65 2.49
CA VAL A 16 -7.92 7.81 1.28
C VAL A 16 -7.11 8.34 0.10
N PHE A 17 -6.25 9.35 0.34
CA PHE A 17 -5.39 9.91 -0.69
C PHE A 17 -4.37 8.88 -1.23
N ARG A 18 -3.74 8.10 -0.35
CA ARG A 18 -2.78 7.06 -0.72
C ARG A 18 -3.45 5.90 -1.45
N PHE A 19 -4.60 5.42 -0.98
CA PHE A 19 -5.40 4.42 -1.69
C PHE A 19 -5.80 4.91 -3.08
N ALA A 20 -6.25 6.16 -3.22
CA ALA A 20 -6.56 6.71 -4.53
C ALA A 20 -5.34 6.79 -5.44
N SER A 21 -4.18 7.20 -4.91
CA SER A 21 -2.91 7.22 -5.65
C SER A 21 -2.50 5.83 -6.13
N LEU A 22 -2.60 4.80 -5.28
CA LEU A 22 -2.27 3.43 -5.63
C LEU A 22 -3.25 2.87 -6.66
N LEU A 23 -4.55 2.99 -6.44
CA LEU A 23 -5.58 2.44 -7.32
C LEU A 23 -5.55 3.11 -8.71
N LEU A 24 -5.41 4.44 -8.80
CA LEU A 24 -5.35 5.12 -10.10
C LEU A 24 -4.14 4.69 -10.96
N ASN A 25 -3.05 4.28 -10.31
CA ASN A 25 -1.84 3.81 -10.96
C ASN A 25 -1.75 2.28 -11.04
N SER A 26 -2.80 1.57 -10.62
CA SER A 26 -2.87 0.11 -10.72
C SER A 26 -3.43 -0.32 -12.08
N PRO A 27 -3.03 -1.49 -12.60
CA PRO A 27 -3.73 -2.10 -13.73
C PRO A 27 -5.24 -2.17 -13.47
N ASP A 28 -6.03 -1.86 -14.49
CA ASP A 28 -7.50 -1.81 -14.43
C ASP A 28 -8.08 -0.90 -13.33
N GLN A 29 -7.25 0.00 -12.79
CA GLN A 29 -7.57 0.87 -11.67
C GLN A 29 -8.11 0.11 -10.44
N SER A 30 -7.64 -1.13 -10.25
CA SER A 30 -8.15 -2.04 -9.24
C SER A 30 -7.06 -2.88 -8.58
N GLN A 31 -7.27 -3.25 -7.32
CA GLN A 31 -6.38 -4.14 -6.58
C GLN A 31 -7.13 -4.97 -5.55
N ARG A 32 -6.60 -6.15 -5.21
CA ARG A 32 -7.09 -6.92 -4.06
C ARG A 32 -6.86 -6.12 -2.77
N PHE A 33 -7.86 -6.06 -1.89
CA PHE A 33 -7.77 -5.21 -0.70
C PHE A 33 -6.54 -5.51 0.17
N GLY A 34 -6.22 -6.79 0.42
CA GLY A 34 -5.04 -7.15 1.20
C GLY A 34 -3.71 -6.74 0.54
N VAL A 35 -3.67 -6.64 -0.80
CA VAL A 35 -2.50 -6.10 -1.52
C VAL A 35 -2.46 -4.59 -1.37
N LEU A 36 -3.59 -3.91 -1.52
CA LEU A 36 -3.72 -2.46 -1.32
C LEU A 36 -3.25 -2.03 0.08
N GLN A 37 -3.61 -2.78 1.12
CA GLN A 37 -3.14 -2.55 2.49
C GLN A 37 -1.60 -2.63 2.61
N ILE A 38 -1.00 -3.65 1.99
CA ILE A 38 0.46 -3.85 2.00
C ILE A 38 1.15 -2.75 1.19
N SER A 39 0.62 -2.39 0.02
CA SER A 39 1.14 -1.30 -0.80
C SER A 39 1.07 0.04 -0.08
N ASP A 40 -0.04 0.32 0.63
CA ASP A 40 -0.19 1.55 1.43
C ASP A 40 0.81 1.64 2.58
N PHE A 41 1.09 0.52 3.25
CA PHE A 41 2.13 0.45 4.27
C PHE A 41 3.51 0.83 3.73
N TYR A 42 3.91 0.27 2.58
CA TYR A 42 5.20 0.59 1.98
C TYR A 42 5.25 1.98 1.34
N LEU A 43 4.09 2.59 1.05
CA LEU A 43 4.05 4.00 0.64
C LEU A 43 4.33 4.93 1.84
N CYS A 44 3.88 4.57 3.04
CA CYS A 44 4.21 5.28 4.27
C CYS A 44 5.63 5.01 4.77
N PHE A 45 6.08 3.76 4.65
CA PHE A 45 7.33 3.29 5.24
C PHE A 45 8.21 2.55 4.21
N PRO A 46 8.65 3.23 3.14
CA PRO A 46 9.37 2.61 2.03
C PRO A 46 10.71 1.97 2.44
N TRP A 47 11.32 2.39 3.55
CA TRP A 47 12.56 1.78 4.04
C TRP A 47 12.39 0.31 4.46
N PHE A 48 11.19 -0.13 4.88
CA PHE A 48 10.94 -1.55 5.17
C PHE A 48 10.99 -2.44 3.91
N LEU A 49 11.08 -1.87 2.70
CA LEU A 49 11.34 -2.65 1.49
C LEU A 49 12.66 -3.42 1.56
N SER A 50 13.60 -3.04 2.44
CA SER A 50 14.84 -3.81 2.69
C SER A 50 14.56 -5.24 3.14
N ASP A 51 13.44 -5.44 3.84
CA ASP A 51 13.10 -6.69 4.51
C ASP A 51 12.25 -7.59 3.60
N VAL A 52 11.75 -7.07 2.47
CA VAL A 52 10.93 -7.79 1.51
C VAL A 52 11.79 -8.71 0.66
N SER A 53 11.62 -10.02 0.79
CA SER A 53 12.31 -10.98 -0.07
C SER A 53 11.83 -10.92 -1.52
N ALA A 54 12.75 -10.80 -2.49
CA ALA A 54 12.41 -10.65 -3.91
C ALA A 54 11.90 -11.97 -4.53
N PRO A 55 10.82 -11.95 -5.33
CA PRO A 55 10.36 -13.11 -6.07
C PRO A 55 11.18 -13.38 -7.31
N ARG A 56 11.25 -14.67 -7.68
CA ARG A 56 11.80 -15.10 -8.97
C ARG A 56 10.80 -14.92 -10.11
N SER A 57 9.51 -14.88 -9.80
CA SER A 57 8.42 -14.77 -10.79
C SER A 57 8.23 -13.38 -11.38
N VAL A 58 8.76 -12.33 -10.74
CA VAL A 58 8.64 -10.94 -11.20
C VAL A 58 10.01 -10.44 -11.66
N SER A 59 10.20 -10.39 -12.97
CA SER A 59 11.45 -9.91 -13.58
C SER A 59 11.76 -8.47 -13.14
N GLY A 60 13.02 -8.19 -12.83
CA GLY A 60 13.48 -6.87 -12.41
C GLY A 60 13.15 -6.47 -10.97
N PHE A 61 12.30 -7.22 -10.25
CA PHE A 61 11.82 -6.83 -8.92
C PHE A 61 12.95 -6.53 -7.94
N GLN A 62 13.95 -7.41 -7.85
CA GLN A 62 15.08 -7.23 -6.93
C GLN A 62 15.85 -5.94 -7.21
N LYS A 63 16.07 -5.62 -8.50
CA LYS A 63 16.77 -4.40 -8.92
C LYS A 63 15.97 -3.17 -8.52
N ASN A 64 14.69 -3.12 -8.90
CA ASN A 64 13.82 -1.97 -8.66
C ASN A 64 13.61 -1.74 -7.15
N ARG A 65 13.38 -2.81 -6.37
CA ARG A 65 13.33 -2.77 -4.90
C ARG A 65 14.62 -2.20 -4.31
N ASN A 66 15.78 -2.68 -4.76
CA ASN A 66 17.07 -2.21 -4.23
C ASN A 66 17.34 -0.73 -4.54
N GLU A 67 16.90 -0.25 -5.70
CA GLU A 67 16.97 1.18 -6.04
C GLU A 67 16.10 2.03 -5.09
N LEU A 68 14.89 1.57 -4.78
CA LEU A 68 14.00 2.22 -3.81
C LEU A 68 14.60 2.21 -2.39
N VAL A 69 15.13 1.09 -1.93
CA VAL A 69 15.78 0.98 -0.60
C VAL A 69 16.96 1.94 -0.46
N ARG A 70 17.73 2.18 -1.54
CA ARG A 70 18.82 3.16 -1.51
C ARG A 70 18.31 4.60 -1.41
N ARG A 71 17.18 4.89 -2.05
CA ARG A 71 16.56 6.22 -2.09
C ARG A 71 15.85 6.57 -0.79
N TYR A 72 15.12 5.61 -0.21
CA TYR A 72 14.30 5.80 0.98
C TYR A 72 14.93 5.10 2.18
N LYS A 73 15.92 5.76 2.78
CA LYS A 73 16.60 5.23 3.98
C LYS A 73 15.82 5.57 5.24
N ALA A 74 15.79 4.64 6.18
CA ALA A 74 15.30 4.91 7.53
C ALA A 74 16.20 5.97 8.20
N ASN A 75 15.58 6.88 8.93
CA ASN A 75 16.29 7.83 9.77
C ASN A 75 16.85 7.09 10.99
N SER A 76 18.16 7.17 11.21
CA SER A 76 18.88 6.43 12.25
C SER A 76 18.47 6.81 13.69
N TYR A 77 17.82 7.97 13.83
CA TYR A 77 17.40 8.51 15.12
C TYR A 77 15.95 8.16 15.49
N ASP A 78 15.17 7.59 14.56
CA ASP A 78 13.78 7.25 14.81
C ASP A 78 13.65 5.84 15.40
N LEU A 79 13.30 5.78 16.70
CA LEU A 79 12.88 4.56 17.37
C LEU A 79 11.55 4.09 16.78
N THR A 80 11.62 3.36 15.68
CA THR A 80 10.46 2.90 14.93
C THR A 80 10.06 1.50 15.42
N PRO A 81 8.78 1.26 15.75
CA PRO A 81 8.28 -0.10 16.02
C PRO A 81 8.54 -1.04 14.83
N THR A 82 8.41 -2.35 15.08
CA THR A 82 8.55 -3.34 14.00
C THR A 82 7.51 -3.12 12.90
N ALA A 83 7.83 -3.55 11.68
CA ALA A 83 6.95 -3.42 10.52
C ALA A 83 5.56 -4.02 10.78
N SER A 84 5.49 -5.21 11.39
CA SER A 84 4.23 -5.88 11.74
C SER A 84 3.41 -5.06 12.75
N THR A 85 4.02 -4.51 13.80
CA THR A 85 3.30 -3.66 14.77
C THR A 85 2.78 -2.37 14.15
N LEU A 86 3.56 -1.73 13.27
CA LEU A 86 3.09 -0.55 12.54
C LEU A 86 1.93 -0.88 11.61
N PHE A 87 2.04 -2.01 10.90
CA PHE A 87 1.03 -2.47 9.97
C PHE A 87 -0.30 -2.78 10.68
N GLU A 88 -0.27 -3.53 11.78
CA GLU A 88 -1.45 -3.80 12.63
C GLU A 88 -2.14 -2.51 13.11
N ARG A 89 -1.36 -1.46 13.42
CA ARG A 89 -1.89 -0.15 13.80
C ARG A 89 -2.52 0.61 12.62
N MET A 90 -2.03 0.40 11.39
CA MET A 90 -2.60 0.99 10.19
C MET A 90 -3.90 0.32 9.75
N GLU A 91 -4.09 -0.97 10.01
CA GLU A 91 -5.27 -1.72 9.56
C GLU A 91 -6.62 -1.07 9.90
N PRO A 92 -6.93 -0.66 11.16
CA PRO A 92 -8.19 0.00 11.46
C PRO A 92 -8.37 1.33 10.71
N ILE A 93 -7.28 2.05 10.45
CA ILE A 93 -7.29 3.32 9.72
C ILE A 93 -7.55 3.09 8.22
N GLN A 94 -6.92 2.07 7.65
CA GLN A 94 -7.14 1.60 6.29
C GLN A 94 -8.58 1.13 6.07
N LEU A 95 -9.15 0.39 7.03
CA LEU A 95 -10.56 -0.03 6.99
C LEU A 95 -11.50 1.17 7.07
N ALA A 96 -11.24 2.13 7.95
CA ALA A 96 -12.03 3.36 8.05
C ALA A 96 -12.00 4.17 6.74
N ALA A 97 -10.81 4.29 6.13
CA ALA A 97 -10.64 4.95 4.83
C ALA A 97 -11.42 4.23 3.72
N LEU A 98 -11.31 2.91 3.61
CA LEU A 98 -12.08 2.13 2.64
C LEU A 98 -13.59 2.29 2.83
N SER A 99 -14.07 2.16 4.07
CA SER A 99 -15.49 2.31 4.40
C SER A 99 -16.02 3.69 3.99
N ALA A 100 -15.24 4.76 4.20
CA ALA A 100 -15.60 6.10 3.78
C ALA A 100 -15.64 6.22 2.24
N MET A 101 -14.66 5.65 1.52
CA MET A 101 -14.62 5.67 0.06
C MET A 101 -15.81 4.91 -0.55
N LEU A 102 -16.14 3.73 -0.01
CA LEU A 102 -17.31 2.94 -0.43
C LEU A 102 -18.61 3.71 -0.19
N SER A 103 -18.78 4.29 1.00
CA SER A 103 -19.97 5.07 1.36
C SER A 103 -20.19 6.29 0.45
N LYS A 104 -19.10 6.88 -0.05
CA LYS A 104 -19.12 8.00 -1.00
C LYS A 104 -19.12 7.56 -2.46
N LYS A 105 -19.15 6.25 -2.74
CA LYS A 105 -19.05 5.65 -4.08
C LYS A 105 -17.81 6.12 -4.85
N ILE A 106 -16.72 6.44 -4.14
CA ILE A 106 -15.43 6.78 -4.76
C ILE A 106 -14.76 5.51 -5.29
N VAL A 107 -15.01 4.39 -4.62
CA VAL A 107 -14.59 3.04 -5.03
C VAL A 107 -15.80 2.12 -5.03
N GLU A 108 -15.66 1.01 -5.75
CA GLU A 108 -16.56 -0.13 -5.67
C GLU A 108 -15.78 -1.39 -5.31
N GLU A 109 -16.45 -2.33 -4.68
CA GLU A 109 -15.91 -3.65 -4.36
C GLU A 109 -16.50 -4.69 -5.31
N ASN A 110 -15.64 -5.52 -5.89
CA ASN A 110 -16.05 -6.73 -6.57
C ASN A 110 -15.90 -7.90 -5.59
N GLU A 111 -17.00 -8.26 -4.95
CA GLU A 111 -17.05 -9.34 -3.95
C GLU A 111 -16.52 -10.68 -4.49
N SER A 112 -16.80 -11.00 -5.76
CA SER A 112 -16.37 -12.27 -6.37
C SER A 112 -14.85 -12.38 -6.51
N GLN A 113 -14.14 -11.25 -6.61
CA GLN A 113 -12.69 -11.21 -6.80
C GLN A 113 -11.95 -10.67 -5.56
N GLY A 114 -12.67 -10.11 -4.58
CA GLY A 114 -12.10 -9.40 -3.44
C GLY A 114 -11.25 -8.20 -3.85
N THR A 115 -11.63 -7.53 -4.94
CA THR A 115 -10.91 -6.38 -5.50
C THR A 115 -11.67 -5.07 -5.27
N ILE A 116 -10.92 -4.01 -5.01
CA ILE A 116 -11.41 -2.64 -4.89
C ILE A 116 -11.03 -1.91 -6.17
N ARG A 117 -12.00 -1.29 -6.84
CA ARG A 117 -11.78 -0.47 -8.04
C ARG A 117 -12.13 0.98 -7.75
N ILE A 118 -11.26 1.90 -8.12
CA ILE A 118 -11.56 3.33 -8.01
C ILE A 118 -12.42 3.81 -9.18
N LEU A 119 -13.29 4.78 -8.93
CA LEU A 119 -14.11 5.46 -9.94
C LEU A 119 -13.57 6.88 -10.14
N PRO A 120 -12.69 7.13 -11.13
CA PRO A 120 -12.01 8.42 -11.27
C PRO A 120 -12.96 9.60 -11.50
N SER A 121 -14.15 9.34 -12.08
CA SER A 121 -15.20 10.33 -12.29
C SER A 121 -15.73 10.94 -10.99
N MET A 122 -15.63 10.21 -9.87
CA MET A 122 -16.10 10.62 -8.55
C MET A 122 -15.10 11.51 -7.81
N LEU A 123 -13.86 11.64 -8.32
CA LEU A 123 -12.84 12.50 -7.75
C LEU A 123 -12.97 13.93 -8.27
N SER A 124 -12.87 14.91 -7.38
CA SER A 124 -12.77 16.31 -7.78
C SER A 124 -11.54 16.56 -8.63
N GLN A 125 -11.60 17.55 -9.53
CA GLN A 125 -10.45 17.89 -10.39
C GLN A 125 -9.23 18.30 -9.55
N ARG A 126 -9.44 19.02 -8.44
CA ARG A 126 -8.37 19.41 -7.52
C ARG A 126 -7.66 18.18 -6.94
N LEU A 127 -8.43 17.21 -6.45
CA LEU A 127 -7.87 15.99 -5.89
C LEU A 127 -7.11 15.17 -6.94
N ARG A 128 -7.66 15.04 -8.15
CA ARG A 128 -6.96 14.37 -9.26
C ARG A 128 -5.61 15.00 -9.56
N LYS A 129 -5.54 16.33 -9.69
CA LYS A 129 -4.28 17.05 -9.90
C LYS A 129 -3.28 16.84 -8.76
N SER A 130 -3.74 16.84 -7.51
CA SER A 130 -2.86 16.57 -6.36
C SER A 130 -2.31 15.13 -6.38
N ILE A 131 -3.12 14.15 -6.77
CA ILE A 131 -2.67 12.75 -6.91
C ILE A 131 -1.70 12.60 -8.08
N GLU A 132 -1.99 13.24 -9.22
CA GLU A 132 -1.09 13.25 -10.39
C GLU A 132 0.27 13.84 -10.02
N GLN A 133 0.28 14.99 -9.33
CA GLN A 133 1.53 15.60 -8.86
C GLN A 133 2.28 14.69 -7.89
N HIS A 134 1.61 14.13 -6.88
CA HIS A 134 2.22 13.20 -5.94
C HIS A 134 2.80 11.96 -6.64
N THR A 135 2.10 11.45 -7.65
CA THR A 135 2.55 10.33 -8.47
C THR A 135 3.79 10.72 -9.28
N LEU A 136 3.84 11.92 -9.85
CA LEU A 136 5.02 12.39 -10.58
C LEU A 136 6.24 12.52 -9.66
N ASP A 137 6.04 13.10 -8.48
CA ASP A 137 7.11 13.32 -7.49
C ASP A 137 7.65 12.00 -6.91
N ASN A 138 6.83 10.95 -6.89
CA ASN A 138 7.15 9.64 -6.31
C ASN A 138 7.02 8.50 -7.33
N ARG A 139 7.28 8.78 -8.61
CA ARG A 139 6.95 7.91 -9.74
C ARG A 139 7.40 6.47 -9.56
N GLU A 140 8.67 6.27 -9.20
CA GLU A 140 9.24 4.93 -9.07
C GLU A 140 8.62 4.16 -7.90
N LEU A 141 8.37 4.83 -6.76
CA LEU A 141 7.76 4.19 -5.61
C LEU A 141 6.29 3.83 -5.89
N VAL A 142 5.51 4.78 -6.39
CA VAL A 142 4.08 4.55 -6.70
C VAL A 142 3.95 3.46 -7.75
N SER A 143 4.70 3.53 -8.85
CA SER A 143 4.69 2.50 -9.91
C SER A 143 5.06 1.11 -9.37
N PHE A 144 6.08 1.02 -8.53
CA PHE A 144 6.47 -0.25 -7.93
C PHE A 144 5.35 -0.83 -7.07
N LEU A 145 4.75 -0.01 -6.20
CA LEU A 145 3.71 -0.44 -5.26
C LEU A 145 2.34 -0.69 -5.91
N SER A 146 2.02 -0.01 -7.01
CA SER A 146 0.74 -0.13 -7.72
C SER A 146 0.75 -1.17 -8.84
N ALA A 147 1.92 -1.47 -9.43
CA ALA A 147 2.01 -2.32 -10.62
C ALA A 147 3.00 -3.49 -10.52
N GLU A 148 4.09 -3.40 -9.75
CA GLU A 148 5.07 -4.49 -9.63
C GLU A 148 4.81 -5.40 -8.43
N LEU A 149 4.67 -4.81 -7.24
CA LEU A 149 4.36 -5.52 -6.00
C LEU A 149 3.09 -6.39 -6.11
N PRO A 150 1.99 -5.93 -6.73
CA PRO A 150 0.76 -6.71 -6.89
C PRO A 150 0.88 -7.93 -7.81
N LYS A 151 1.96 -8.06 -8.60
CA LYS A 151 2.19 -9.26 -9.42
C LYS A 151 2.51 -10.49 -8.56
N ILE A 152 2.88 -10.28 -7.30
CA ILE A 152 3.09 -11.36 -6.33
C ILE A 152 1.71 -11.76 -5.76
N PRO A 153 1.36 -13.06 -5.76
CA PRO A 153 0.14 -13.52 -5.10
C PRO A 153 0.08 -13.07 -3.64
N LEU A 154 -1.09 -12.68 -3.14
CA LEU A 154 -1.23 -12.22 -1.75
C LEU A 154 -0.85 -13.33 -0.73
N ALA A 155 -1.27 -14.56 -0.99
CA ALA A 155 -1.08 -15.73 -0.13
C ALA A 155 -0.22 -16.81 -0.82
N GLY A 156 0.10 -17.88 -0.09
CA GLY A 156 0.96 -18.98 -0.55
C GLY A 156 2.37 -18.91 0.01
N LYS A 157 3.11 -20.02 -0.11
CA LYS A 157 4.49 -20.21 0.37
C LYS A 157 5.50 -19.20 -0.23
N ASP A 158 5.07 -18.45 -1.24
CA ASP A 158 5.88 -17.45 -1.94
C ASP A 158 5.13 -16.11 -2.14
N GLY A 159 4.01 -15.93 -1.43
CA GLY A 159 3.14 -14.76 -1.58
C GLY A 159 3.58 -13.55 -0.76
N LEU A 160 2.90 -12.41 -0.93
CA LEU A 160 3.23 -11.16 -0.26
C LEU A 160 3.25 -11.29 1.26
N LYS A 161 2.26 -11.97 1.88
CA LYS A 161 2.23 -12.15 3.34
C LYS A 161 3.51 -12.84 3.85
N TYR A 162 3.97 -13.88 3.15
CA TYR A 162 5.20 -14.61 3.49
C TYR A 162 6.44 -13.74 3.27
N ARG A 163 6.49 -13.02 2.15
CA ARG A 163 7.66 -12.24 1.75
C ARG A 163 7.88 -10.98 2.57
N THR A 164 6.81 -10.43 3.16
CA THR A 164 6.84 -9.17 3.92
C THR A 164 6.78 -9.38 5.43
N GLY A 165 6.24 -10.51 5.92
CA GLY A 165 6.04 -10.75 7.35
C GLY A 165 4.99 -9.83 8.02
N LEU A 166 4.18 -9.10 7.24
CA LEU A 166 3.24 -8.11 7.76
C LEU A 166 1.91 -8.69 8.26
N LYS A 167 1.52 -9.87 7.78
CA LYS A 167 0.32 -10.59 8.25
C LYS A 167 0.67 -12.03 8.55
N GLU A 168 0.10 -12.58 9.62
CA GLU A 168 0.19 -14.01 9.91
C GLU A 168 -0.33 -14.85 8.73
N TYR A 169 0.34 -15.97 8.48
CA TYR A 169 -0.14 -17.02 7.57
C TYR A 169 -1.26 -17.81 8.26
N ARG A 170 -2.40 -17.17 8.52
CA ARG A 170 -3.61 -17.93 8.82
C ARG A 170 -4.06 -18.55 7.50
N TYR A 171 -3.98 -19.88 7.43
CA TYR A 171 -4.70 -20.64 6.41
C TYR A 171 -6.16 -20.20 6.51
N ASP A 172 -6.70 -19.63 5.44
CA ASP A 172 -8.14 -19.64 5.25
C ASP A 172 -8.48 -21.13 5.13
N TYR A 173 -9.15 -21.68 6.15
CA TYR A 173 -9.68 -23.04 6.07
C TYR A 173 -10.62 -23.08 4.87
N VAL A 174 -10.31 -23.95 3.90
CA VAL A 174 -11.16 -24.29 2.76
C VAL A 174 -12.41 -25.02 3.26
#